data_AF-A0A967BVM7-F1
#
_entry.id   AF-A0A967BVM7-F1
#
_cell.length_a   1.000
_cell.length_b   1.000
_cell.length_c   1.000
_cell.angle_alpha   90.00
_cell.angle_beta   90.00
_cell.angle_gamma   90.00
#
_symmetry.space_group_name_H-M   'P 1'
#
loop_
_entity.id
_entity.type
_entity.pdbx_description
1 polymer ?
#
loop_
_entity_poly.entity_id
_entity_poly.type
_entity_poly.pdbx_seq_one_letter_code
_entity_poly.pdbx_strand_id
1 'polypeptide(L)'
;RNLEHRDKPVTLYSDSRYVVNGICRGWAKTWRQNGWIKSDKKPAVNPDLWAELLDLVAGLNITFKWVKGHAGHPLNERCDELAVASAARKDLPEDSGYKG
;
A
#
# COMPACT_ATOMS: atom_id res chain seq x y z
N ARG A 1 -6.86 -16.22 -7.44
CA ARG A 1 -5.43 -16.42 -7.10
C ARG A 1 -5.39 -17.32 -5.86
N ASN A 2 -5.00 -18.60 -5.99
CA ASN A 2 -4.92 -19.51 -4.84
C ASN A 2 -3.56 -19.26 -4.16
N LEU A 3 -3.59 -18.67 -2.96
CA LEU A 3 -2.37 -18.39 -2.20
C LEU A 3 -2.12 -19.61 -1.31
N GLU A 4 -1.16 -20.44 -1.70
CA GLU A 4 -0.61 -21.48 -0.82
C GLU A 4 0.01 -20.75 0.38
N HIS A 5 -0.46 -21.02 1.60
CA HIS A 5 -0.01 -20.43 2.88
C HIS A 5 -0.68 -19.14 3.39
N ARG A 6 -2.00 -18.97 3.20
CA ARG A 6 -2.74 -17.84 3.82
C ARG A 6 -2.68 -17.78 5.35
N ASP A 7 -2.39 -18.91 5.99
CA ASP A 7 -2.29 -19.09 7.44
C ASP A 7 -0.95 -18.62 8.02
N LYS A 8 0.10 -18.45 7.20
CA LYS A 8 1.41 -18.03 7.70
C LYS A 8 1.40 -16.54 8.07
N PRO A 9 1.93 -16.18 9.26
CA PRO A 9 2.10 -14.78 9.62
C PRO A 9 3.13 -14.11 8.71
N VAL A 10 2.78 -12.95 8.17
CA VAL A 10 3.64 -12.13 7.30
C VAL A 10 3.94 -10.82 8.01
N THR A 11 5.22 -10.41 8.01
CA THR A 11 5.58 -9.04 8.40
C THR A 11 5.94 -8.25 7.15
N LEU A 12 5.17 -7.21 6.85
CA LEU A 12 5.40 -6.31 5.73
C LEU A 12 6.12 -5.06 6.23
N TYR A 13 7.29 -4.78 5.68
CA TYR A 13 8.06 -3.58 5.97
C TYR A 13 7.87 -2.56 4.86
N SER A 14 7.60 -1.31 5.20
CA SER A 14 7.50 -0.22 4.23
C SER A 14 7.95 1.09 4.85
N ASP A 15 8.61 1.95 4.07
CA ASP A 15 8.95 3.32 4.44
C ASP A 15 7.80 4.31 4.20
N SER A 16 6.75 3.89 3.49
CA SER A 16 5.55 4.69 3.26
C SER A 16 4.72 4.78 4.53
N ARG A 17 4.89 5.90 5.25
CA ARG A 17 4.00 6.26 6.36
C ARG A 17 2.54 6.32 5.93
N TYR A 18 2.26 6.70 4.69
CA TYR A 18 0.90 6.78 4.17
C TYR A 18 0.24 5.39 4.14
N VAL A 19 0.91 4.39 3.59
CA VAL A 19 0.41 3.00 3.54
C VAL A 19 0.31 2.41 4.94
N VAL A 20 1.40 2.47 5.72
CA VAL A 20 1.43 1.85 7.05
C VAL A 20 0.39 2.47 7.98
N ASN A 21 0.28 3.82 8.02
CA ASN A 21 -0.76 4.45 8.84
C ASN A 21 -2.16 4.19 8.28
N GLY A 22 -2.33 4.19 6.95
CA GLY A 22 -3.65 3.95 6.35
C GLY A 22 -4.24 2.58 6.71
N ILE A 23 -3.39 1.55 6.81
CA ILE A 23 -3.78 0.23 7.34
C ILE A 23 -3.85 0.24 8.87
N CYS A 24 -2.75 0.51 9.57
CA CYS A 24 -2.65 0.30 11.02
C CYS A 24 -3.56 1.22 11.82
N ARG A 25 -3.82 2.45 11.34
CA ARG A 25 -4.75 3.39 11.99
C ARG A 25 -6.18 3.28 11.46
N GLY A 26 -6.44 2.31 10.56
CA GLY A 26 -7.78 2.04 10.03
C GLY A 26 -8.34 3.10 9.08
N TRP A 27 -7.52 4.02 8.55
CA TRP A 27 -8.02 5.07 7.66
C TRP A 27 -8.69 4.50 6.42
N ALA A 28 -8.03 3.56 5.73
CA ALA A 28 -8.55 2.96 4.51
C ALA A 28 -9.88 2.24 4.74
N LYS A 29 -10.00 1.54 5.88
CA LYS A 29 -11.24 0.86 6.27
C LYS A 29 -12.37 1.87 6.52
N THR A 30 -12.09 2.95 7.24
CA THR A 30 -13.06 4.02 7.49
C THR A 30 -13.45 4.74 6.19
N TRP A 31 -12.50 5.02 5.30
CA TRP A 31 -12.80 5.62 3.99
C TRP A 31 -13.71 4.70 3.17
N ARG A 32 -13.41 3.40 3.08
CA ARG A 32 -14.26 2.43 2.37
C ARG A 32 -15.69 2.41 2.93
N GLN A 33 -15.85 2.45 4.25
CA GLN A 33 -17.16 2.49 4.91
C GLN A 33 -17.92 3.80 4.62
N ASN A 34 -17.20 4.91 4.43
CA ASN A 34 -17.77 6.23 4.15
C ASN A 34 -17.79 6.57 2.64
N GLY A 35 -17.82 5.57 1.76
CA GLY A 35 -17.89 5.81 0.30
C GLY A 35 -16.65 6.51 -0.27
N TRP A 36 -15.48 6.22 0.29
CA TRP A 36 -14.18 6.82 -0.03
C TRP A 36 -14.07 8.31 0.26
N ILE A 37 -14.75 8.76 1.32
CA ILE A 37 -14.66 10.14 1.83
C ILE A 37 -13.88 10.16 3.15
N LYS A 38 -12.92 11.08 3.25
CA LYS A 38 -12.12 11.33 4.45
C LYS A 38 -12.90 12.13 5.49
N SER A 39 -12.36 12.23 6.70
CA SER A 39 -12.96 13.01 7.80
C SER A 39 -13.09 14.50 7.50
N ASP A 40 -12.23 15.04 6.64
CA ASP A 40 -12.27 16.43 6.17
C ASP A 40 -13.28 16.65 5.02
N LYS A 41 -14.14 15.66 4.75
CA LYS A 41 -15.13 15.61 3.65
C LYS A 41 -14.54 15.64 2.25
N LYS A 42 -13.21 15.49 2.09
CA LYS A 42 -12.58 15.36 0.79
C LYS A 42 -12.54 13.89 0.35
N PRO A 43 -12.51 13.61 -0.97
CA PRO A 43 -12.25 12.26 -1.47
C PRO A 43 -10.94 11.70 -0.92
N ALA A 44 -10.93 10.41 -0.61
CA ALA A 44 -9.69 9.68 -0.39
C ALA A 44 -8.90 9.62 -1.69
N VAL A 45 -7.58 9.74 -1.59
CA VAL A 45 -6.67 9.59 -2.74
C VAL A 45 -6.50 8.10 -3.01
N ASN A 46 -6.52 7.71 -4.29
CA ASN A 46 -6.35 6.33 -4.79
C ASN A 46 -7.31 5.30 -4.14
N PRO A 47 -8.63 5.55 -4.15
CA PRO A 47 -9.61 4.65 -3.52
C PRO A 47 -9.65 3.26 -4.16
N ASP A 48 -9.34 3.18 -5.45
CA ASP A 48 -9.17 1.96 -6.22
C ASP A 48 -8.03 1.08 -5.68
N LEU A 49 -6.83 1.65 -5.50
CA LEU A 49 -5.68 0.94 -4.94
C LEU A 49 -5.92 0.52 -3.48
N TRP A 50 -6.59 1.37 -2.70
CA TRP A 50 -6.97 1.02 -1.33
C TRP A 50 -8.01 -0.11 -1.28
N ALA A 51 -8.97 -0.13 -2.20
CA ALA A 51 -9.96 -1.20 -2.29
C ALA A 51 -9.26 -2.54 -2.57
N GLU A 52 -8.39 -2.58 -3.58
CA GLU A 52 -7.63 -3.77 -3.94
C GLU A 52 -6.74 -4.24 -2.78
N LEU A 53 -5.99 -3.33 -2.15
CA LEU A 53 -5.14 -3.68 -1.03
C LEU A 53 -5.95 -4.28 0.13
N LEU A 54 -7.07 -3.66 0.50
CA LEU A 54 -7.93 -4.17 1.57
C LEU A 54 -8.48 -5.57 1.25
N ASP A 55 -8.85 -5.83 0.00
CA ASP A 55 -9.36 -7.13 -0.44
C ASP A 55 -8.25 -8.19 -0.48
N LEU A 56 -7.02 -7.82 -0.87
CA LEU A 56 -5.86 -8.72 -0.89
C LEU A 56 -5.41 -9.14 0.51
N VAL A 57 -5.43 -8.21 1.47
CA VAL A 57 -5.02 -8.48 2.86
C VAL A 57 -6.15 -9.05 3.72
N ALA A 58 -7.38 -9.04 3.22
CA ALA A 58 -8.53 -9.58 3.95
C ALA A 58 -8.33 -11.08 4.25
N GLY A 59 -8.38 -11.42 5.53
CA GLY A 59 -8.21 -12.80 6.00
C GLY A 59 -6.77 -13.30 6.04
N LEU A 60 -5.77 -12.44 5.82
CA LEU A 60 -4.36 -12.75 6.02
C LEU A 60 -3.86 -12.24 7.38
N ASN A 61 -2.93 -12.97 7.98
CA ASN A 61 -2.26 -12.53 9.21
C ASN A 61 -1.03 -11.66 8.87
N ILE A 62 -1.26 -10.38 8.58
CA ILE A 62 -0.20 -9.44 8.19
C ILE A 62 0.05 -8.40 9.28
N THR A 63 1.31 -8.26 9.68
CA THR A 63 1.80 -7.16 10.52
C THR A 63 2.56 -6.14 9.68
N PHE A 64 2.06 -4.91 9.61
CA PHE A 64 2.74 -3.82 8.93
C PHE A 64 3.72 -3.11 9.88
N LYS A 65 4.97 -2.93 9.44
CA LYS A 65 6.01 -2.19 10.17
C LYS A 65 6.52 -1.05 9.32
N TRP A 66 6.43 0.17 9.89
CA TRP A 66 7.07 1.32 9.27
C TRP A 66 8.57 1.30 9.56
N VAL A 67 9.38 1.50 8.52
CA VAL A 67 10.82 1.69 8.61
C VAL A 67 11.18 3.08 8.12
N LYS A 68 12.28 3.64 8.62
CA LYS A 68 12.77 4.91 8.09
C LYS A 68 13.46 4.65 6.75
N GLY A 69 13.07 5.38 5.70
CA GLY A 69 13.76 5.34 4.40
C GLY A 69 15.23 5.76 4.53
N HIS A 70 16.10 5.16 3.72
CA HIS A 70 17.56 5.40 3.71
C HIS A 70 18.27 5.25 5.08
N ALA A 71 17.78 4.33 5.91
CA ALA A 71 18.35 4.06 7.24
C ALA A 71 19.20 2.77 7.30
N GLY A 72 19.74 2.30 6.17
CA GLY A 72 20.56 1.09 6.13
C GLY A 72 19.73 -0.19 6.18
N HIS A 73 18.54 -0.19 5.58
CA HIS A 73 17.73 -1.40 5.39
C HIS A 73 17.94 -1.92 3.97
N PRO A 74 18.85 -2.90 3.74
CA PRO A 74 19.32 -3.23 2.40
C PRO A 74 18.20 -3.69 1.46
N LEU A 75 17.19 -4.37 2.00
CA LEU A 75 16.03 -4.81 1.23
C LEU A 75 15.10 -3.64 0.85
N ASN A 76 14.95 -2.64 1.72
CA ASN A 76 14.13 -1.46 1.41
C ASN A 76 14.84 -0.54 0.41
N GLU A 77 16.16 -0.38 0.56
CA GLU A 77 17.00 0.34 -0.40
C GLU A 77 16.95 -0.32 -1.78
N ARG A 78 17.05 -1.66 -1.84
CA ARG A 78 16.87 -2.39 -3.09
C ARG A 78 15.47 -2.21 -3.68
N CYS A 79 14.42 -2.17 -2.87
CA CYS A 79 13.06 -1.88 -3.35
C CYS A 79 12.96 -0.46 -3.93
N ASP A 80 13.59 0.53 -3.30
CA ASP A 80 13.64 1.91 -3.80
C ASP A 80 14.37 2.00 -5.14
N GLU A 81 15.55 1.38 -5.26
CA GLU A 81 16.31 1.30 -6.52
C GLU A 81 15.46 0.67 -7.65
N LEU A 82 14.75 -0.43 -7.36
CA LEU A 82 13.88 -1.08 -8.33
C LEU A 82 12.68 -0.21 -8.73
N ALA A 83 12.10 0.52 -7.77
CA ALA A 83 11.00 1.44 -8.02
C ALA A 83 11.45 2.61 -8.91
N VAL A 84 12.60 3.22 -8.61
CA VAL A 84 13.20 4.31 -9.40
C VAL A 84 13.55 3.84 -10.80
N ALA A 85 14.22 2.68 -10.93
CA ALA A 85 14.55 2.12 -12.23
C ALA A 85 13.31 1.82 -13.07
N SER A 86 12.24 1.33 -12.43
CA SER A 86 10.96 1.10 -13.10
C SER A 86 10.31 2.40 -13.56
N ALA A 87 10.27 3.43 -12.71
CA ALA A 87 9.70 4.74 -13.05
C ALA A 87 10.44 5.45 -14.19
N ALA A 88 11.72 5.12 -14.42
CA ALA A 88 12.53 5.67 -15.52
C ALA A 88 12.29 4.98 -16.88
N ARG A 89 11.48 3.92 -16.94
CA ARG A 89 11.16 3.24 -18.21
C ARG A 89 10.27 4.10 -19.11
N LYS A 90 10.41 3.89 -20.43
CA LYS A 90 9.64 4.62 -21.45
C LYS A 90 8.29 3.98 -21.78
N ASP A 91 8.12 2.72 -21.44
CA ASP A 91 6.98 1.86 -21.79
C ASP A 91 6.16 1.50 -20.53
N LEU A 92 5.81 2.52 -19.76
CA LEU A 92 4.99 2.35 -18.57
C LEU A 92 3.54 2.04 -18.96
N PRO A 93 2.87 1.10 -18.29
CA PRO A 93 1.44 0.90 -18.45
C PRO A 93 0.67 2.14 -17.99
N GLU A 94 -0.49 2.39 -18.62
CA GLU A 94 -1.37 3.48 -18.22
C GLU A 94 -1.94 3.22 -16.81
N ASP A 95 -1.86 4.22 -15.94
CA ASP A 95 -2.53 4.21 -14.64
C ASP A 95 -3.94 4.80 -14.81
N SER A 96 -4.90 3.96 -15.19
CA SER A 96 -6.30 4.36 -15.37
C SER A 96 -6.99 4.82 -14.09
N GLY A 97 -6.43 4.48 -12.92
CA GLY A 97 -6.93 4.89 -11.61
C GLY A 97 -6.50 6.29 -11.22
N TYR A 98 -5.36 6.74 -11.75
CA TYR A 98 -4.82 8.07 -11.49
C TYR A 98 -5.65 9.18 -12.16
N LYS A 99 -6.26 10.02 -11.31
CA LYS A 99 -6.93 11.25 -11.72
C LYS A 99 -6.08 12.41 -11.20
N GLY A 100 -5.27 12.98 -12.09
CA GLY A 100 -4.35 14.09 -11.80
C GLY A 100 -5.02 15.31 -11.20
#